data_AF-A0A841NHR0-F1
#
_entry.id   AF-A0A841NHR0-F1
#
_cell.length_a   1.000
_cell.length_b   1.000
_cell.length_c   1.000
_cell.angle_alpha   90.00
_cell.angle_beta   90.00
_cell.angle_gamma   90.00
#
_symmetry.space_group_name_H-M   'P 1'
#
loop_
_entity.id
_entity.type
_entity.pdbx_description
1 polymer ?
#
loop_
_entity_poly.entity_id
_entity_poly.type
_entity_poly.pdbx_seq_one_letter_code
_entity_poly.pdbx_strand_id
1 'polypeptide(L)'
;MIKTEFGTFDGDKWESISQICFKQNFREEGYQEVKATPGDYGIEGFTRTGKVFQCYCPDELYSNSELYIKHRDKITTDLNKLKTYESQLKKFLGETKINKWYFVTPIYGKNDIVSHCTSKRDEVKSWGLSIVDNDNFEVIFEDINFLHPHLALALDATNQKINLSPNQSVTETDKLKWKGKQISLVKNAQRKHSLRFDGTTPDVDKKVDRLTELTIASFLEGNILLRIWQNEYPTEYEKFLSIVSLIENEVIEKCMFPTQDKNELYFSFKSLVEEKLNVAFPKLEQEMIMNLTNQVLADWILRCPINFE
;
A
#
# COMPACT_ATOMS: atom_id res chain seq x y z
N MET A 1 -13.32 -1.39 -3.44
CA MET A 1 -12.10 -0.60 -3.20
C MET A 1 -10.90 -1.50 -3.38
N ILE A 2 -9.81 -0.96 -3.92
CA ILE A 2 -8.55 -1.66 -4.11
C ILE A 2 -7.59 -1.31 -2.98
N LYS A 3 -6.86 -2.31 -2.47
CA LYS A 3 -5.81 -2.09 -1.46
C LYS A 3 -4.44 -2.11 -2.15
N THR A 4 -3.62 -1.11 -1.88
CA THR A 4 -2.20 -1.05 -2.25
C THR A 4 -1.38 -0.72 -1.01
N GLU A 5 -0.05 -0.75 -1.14
CA GLU A 5 0.88 -0.29 -0.09
C GLU A 5 0.62 1.17 0.35
N PHE A 6 0.10 2.00 -0.55
CA PHE A 6 -0.21 3.41 -0.30
C PHE A 6 -1.63 3.64 0.28
N GLY A 7 -2.40 2.58 0.54
CA GLY A 7 -3.72 2.66 1.15
C GLY A 7 -4.85 2.04 0.32
N THR A 8 -6.09 2.39 0.65
CA THR A 8 -7.30 1.85 0.02
C THR A 8 -7.98 2.86 -0.92
N PHE A 9 -8.10 2.55 -2.20
CA PHE A 9 -8.62 3.47 -3.23
C PHE A 9 -9.97 3.02 -3.78
N ASP A 10 -10.81 4.00 -4.11
CA ASP A 10 -11.96 3.90 -5.02
C ASP A 10 -11.76 4.91 -6.16
N GLY A 11 -12.69 4.95 -7.12
CA GLY A 11 -12.63 5.89 -8.26
C GLY A 11 -12.45 7.33 -7.82
N ASP A 12 -13.31 7.82 -6.92
CA ASP A 12 -13.34 9.21 -6.49
C ASP A 12 -12.06 9.62 -5.74
N LYS A 13 -11.58 8.76 -4.83
CA LYS A 13 -10.33 9.01 -4.09
C LYS A 13 -9.12 8.95 -5.01
N TRP A 14 -9.09 7.98 -5.92
CA TRP A 14 -7.99 7.85 -6.87
C TRP A 14 -7.86 9.08 -7.75
N GLU A 15 -8.98 9.57 -8.28
CA GLU A 15 -9.04 10.81 -9.05
C GLU A 15 -8.58 11.99 -8.19
N SER A 16 -9.10 12.13 -6.96
CA SER A 16 -8.75 13.24 -6.05
C SER A 16 -7.24 13.31 -5.77
N ILE A 17 -6.62 12.16 -5.49
CA ILE A 17 -5.17 12.04 -5.24
C ILE A 17 -4.39 12.37 -6.52
N SER A 18 -4.80 11.79 -7.65
CA SER A 18 -4.18 12.04 -8.95
C SER A 18 -4.23 13.51 -9.34
N GLN A 19 -5.35 14.19 -9.11
CA GLN A 19 -5.52 15.62 -9.39
C GLN A 19 -4.56 16.49 -8.57
N ILE A 20 -4.32 16.17 -7.30
CA ILE A 20 -3.34 16.89 -6.49
C ILE A 20 -1.94 16.70 -7.08
N CYS A 21 -1.57 15.46 -7.39
CA CYS A 21 -0.27 15.14 -7.97
C CYS A 21 -0.05 15.81 -9.33
N PHE A 22 -1.04 15.77 -10.23
CA PHE A 22 -0.94 16.39 -11.55
C PHE A 22 -0.82 17.92 -11.45
N LYS A 23 -1.57 18.56 -10.54
CA LYS A 23 -1.46 20.01 -10.29
C LYS A 23 -0.08 20.42 -9.78
N GLN A 24 0.62 19.57 -9.03
CA GLN A 24 1.98 19.85 -8.59
C GLN A 24 3.01 19.51 -9.68
N ASN A 25 2.93 18.33 -10.30
CA ASN A 25 3.88 17.85 -11.31
C ASN A 25 3.88 18.70 -12.58
N PHE A 26 2.70 19.18 -12.99
CA PHE A 26 2.50 19.82 -14.29
C PHE A 26 2.06 21.29 -14.16
N ARG A 27 2.31 21.92 -13.00
CA ARG A 27 1.98 23.33 -12.75
C ARG A 27 2.56 24.25 -13.83
N GLU A 28 3.85 24.11 -14.10
CA GLU A 28 4.58 24.93 -15.07
C GLU A 28 4.16 24.67 -16.52
N GLU A 29 3.53 23.51 -16.78
CA GLU A 29 2.94 23.18 -18.07
C GLU A 29 1.48 23.66 -18.21
N GLY A 30 0.97 24.40 -17.21
CA GLY A 30 -0.37 24.94 -17.20
C GLY A 30 -1.45 23.87 -17.07
N TYR A 31 -1.25 22.90 -16.18
CA TYR A 31 -2.25 21.85 -15.91
C TYR A 31 -3.62 22.42 -15.55
N GLN A 32 -4.64 21.94 -16.23
CA GLN A 32 -6.03 22.28 -16.05
C GLN A 32 -6.84 21.00 -15.83
N GLU A 33 -7.47 20.91 -14.67
CA GLU A 33 -8.46 19.87 -14.36
C GLU A 33 -9.71 20.07 -15.23
N VAL A 34 -10.23 18.97 -15.77
CA VAL A 34 -11.53 18.93 -16.47
C VAL A 34 -12.56 18.39 -15.49
N LYS A 35 -13.66 19.13 -15.30
CA LYS A 35 -14.72 18.74 -14.37
C LYS A 35 -15.73 17.83 -15.07
N ALA A 36 -16.31 16.90 -14.32
CA ALA A 36 -17.32 15.95 -14.82
C ALA A 36 -18.60 16.60 -15.40
N THR A 37 -18.90 17.86 -15.09
CA THR A 37 -20.08 18.58 -15.59
C THR A 37 -19.66 19.68 -16.58
N PRO A 38 -20.17 19.69 -17.83
CA PRO A 38 -21.21 18.83 -18.41
C PRO A 38 -20.72 17.48 -18.97
N GLY A 39 -19.42 17.19 -18.88
CA GLY A 39 -18.81 15.91 -19.25
C GLY A 39 -17.28 16.01 -19.22
N ASP A 40 -16.60 14.91 -18.88
CA ASP A 40 -15.13 14.79 -18.89
C ASP A 40 -14.54 14.59 -20.29
N TYR A 41 -15.38 14.21 -21.26
CA TYR A 41 -14.99 13.86 -22.63
C TYR A 41 -13.88 12.79 -22.73
N GLY A 42 -13.70 11.98 -21.68
CA GLY A 42 -12.68 10.94 -21.61
C GLY A 42 -11.31 11.38 -21.11
N ILE A 43 -11.21 12.58 -20.49
CA ILE A 43 -10.00 13.05 -19.81
C ILE A 43 -10.34 13.75 -18.49
N GLU A 44 -9.51 13.55 -17.49
CA GLU A 44 -9.62 14.19 -16.16
C GLU A 44 -8.85 15.52 -16.07
N GLY A 45 -7.96 15.75 -17.03
CA GLY A 45 -7.16 16.97 -17.08
C GLY A 45 -6.18 17.00 -18.24
N PHE A 46 -5.62 18.19 -18.47
CA PHE A 46 -4.66 18.41 -19.56
C PHE A 46 -3.64 19.51 -19.24
N THR A 47 -2.52 19.51 -19.93
CA THR A 47 -1.52 20.59 -19.91
C THR A 47 -1.57 21.42 -21.18
N ARG A 48 -1.10 22.67 -21.13
CA ARG A 48 -0.92 23.53 -22.32
C ARG A 48 0.23 23.07 -23.24
N THR A 49 0.99 22.07 -22.82
CA THR A 49 2.04 21.40 -23.59
C THR A 49 1.55 20.15 -24.32
N GLY A 50 0.27 19.77 -24.19
CA GLY A 50 -0.32 18.67 -24.96
C GLY A 50 -0.37 17.31 -24.26
N LYS A 51 -0.20 17.26 -22.93
CA LYS A 51 -0.42 16.04 -22.15
C LYS A 51 -1.88 16.01 -21.67
N VAL A 52 -2.52 14.86 -21.74
CA VAL A 52 -3.85 14.64 -21.16
C VAL A 52 -3.84 13.39 -20.28
N PHE A 53 -4.70 13.36 -19.27
CA PHE A 53 -4.69 12.32 -18.23
C PHE A 53 -6.06 11.71 -18.10
N GLN A 54 -6.10 10.39 -17.95
CA GLN A 54 -7.29 9.63 -17.62
C GLN A 54 -7.01 8.77 -16.39
N CYS A 55 -7.83 8.93 -15.35
CA CYS A 55 -7.71 8.16 -14.13
C CYS A 55 -8.61 6.92 -14.21
N TYR A 56 -8.11 5.78 -13.76
CA TYR A 56 -8.93 4.59 -13.58
C TYR A 56 -8.53 3.82 -12.33
N CYS A 57 -9.47 3.68 -11.40
CA CYS A 57 -9.35 2.78 -10.26
C CYS A 57 -10.20 1.53 -10.49
N PRO A 58 -9.63 0.31 -10.44
CA PRO A 58 -10.44 -0.91 -10.41
C PRO A 58 -11.36 -0.95 -9.18
N ASP A 59 -12.55 -1.52 -9.34
CA ASP A 59 -13.56 -1.57 -8.27
C ASP A 59 -13.17 -2.52 -7.13
N GLU A 60 -12.37 -3.55 -7.43
CA GLU A 60 -11.90 -4.57 -6.51
C GLU A 60 -10.57 -5.19 -6.98
N LEU A 61 -10.02 -6.11 -6.18
CA LEU A 61 -8.84 -6.87 -6.57
C LEU A 61 -9.23 -7.98 -7.55
N TYR A 62 -8.86 -7.79 -8.82
CA TYR A 62 -9.09 -8.74 -9.89
C TYR A 62 -7.89 -9.69 -10.09
N SER A 63 -8.12 -10.83 -10.75
CA SER A 63 -7.00 -11.61 -11.29
C SER A 63 -6.23 -10.80 -12.35
N ASN A 64 -4.95 -11.11 -12.55
CA ASN A 64 -4.12 -10.39 -13.54
C ASN A 64 -4.73 -10.40 -14.96
N SER A 65 -5.46 -11.46 -15.32
CA SER A 65 -6.13 -11.55 -16.63
C SER A 65 -7.36 -10.66 -16.72
N GLU A 66 -8.20 -10.64 -15.68
CA GLU A 66 -9.39 -9.78 -15.64
C GLU A 66 -9.01 -8.30 -15.55
N LEU A 67 -8.02 -7.96 -14.71
CA LEU A 67 -7.50 -6.60 -14.58
C LEU A 67 -6.98 -6.07 -15.92
N TYR A 68 -6.23 -6.90 -16.65
CA TYR A 68 -5.77 -6.57 -17.99
C TYR A 68 -6.94 -6.26 -18.95
N ILE A 69 -7.98 -7.09 -18.97
CA ILE A 69 -9.17 -6.88 -19.82
C ILE A 69 -9.83 -5.55 -19.48
N LYS A 70 -10.04 -5.26 -18.18
CA LYS A 70 -10.63 -4.01 -17.72
C LYS A 70 -9.83 -2.78 -18.15
N HIS A 71 -8.51 -2.79 -17.98
CA HIS A 71 -7.64 -1.70 -18.44
C HIS A 71 -7.71 -1.52 -19.96
N ARG A 72 -7.56 -2.61 -20.71
CA ARG A 72 -7.60 -2.61 -22.18
C ARG A 72 -8.90 -2.00 -22.69
N ASP A 73 -10.03 -2.42 -22.13
CA ASP A 73 -11.35 -1.99 -22.55
C ASP A 73 -11.59 -0.52 -22.19
N LYS A 74 -11.16 -0.09 -21.00
CA LYS A 74 -11.23 1.31 -20.57
C LYS A 74 -10.40 2.23 -21.46
N ILE A 75 -9.13 1.90 -21.71
CA ILE A 75 -8.24 2.64 -22.63
C ILE A 75 -8.88 2.77 -24.01
N THR A 76 -9.39 1.65 -24.55
CA THR A 76 -10.04 1.64 -25.87
C THR A 76 -11.27 2.54 -25.89
N THR A 77 -12.09 2.48 -24.84
CA THR A 77 -13.34 3.24 -24.74
C THR A 77 -13.06 4.73 -24.64
N ASP A 78 -12.12 5.13 -23.77
CA ASP A 78 -11.82 6.54 -23.54
C ASP A 78 -11.01 7.18 -24.67
N LEU A 79 -10.12 6.45 -25.36
CA LEU A 79 -9.48 6.98 -26.56
C LEU A 79 -10.49 7.23 -27.69
N ASN A 80 -11.49 6.38 -27.86
CA ASN A 80 -12.57 6.63 -28.83
C ASN A 80 -13.34 7.92 -28.53
N LYS A 81 -13.42 8.34 -27.26
CA LYS A 81 -14.04 9.62 -26.88
C LYS A 81 -13.31 10.82 -27.46
N LEU A 82 -11.99 10.74 -27.73
CA LEU A 82 -11.27 11.82 -28.42
C LEU A 82 -11.85 12.11 -29.79
N LYS A 83 -12.24 11.05 -30.52
CA LYS A 83 -12.91 11.15 -31.81
C LYS A 83 -14.37 11.59 -31.65
N THR A 84 -15.10 11.03 -30.69
CA THR A 84 -16.52 11.37 -30.44
C THR A 84 -16.72 12.82 -30.03
N TYR A 85 -15.81 13.37 -29.24
CA TYR A 85 -15.93 14.70 -28.64
C TYR A 85 -14.89 15.70 -29.16
N GLU A 86 -14.33 15.48 -30.36
CA GLU A 86 -13.28 16.31 -30.93
C GLU A 86 -13.65 17.80 -30.88
N SER A 87 -14.89 18.14 -31.27
CA SER A 87 -15.35 19.53 -31.30
C SER A 87 -15.46 20.18 -29.92
N GLN A 88 -15.78 19.41 -28.88
CA GLN A 88 -15.89 19.86 -27.50
C GLN A 88 -14.50 20.01 -26.89
N LEU A 89 -13.64 19.00 -27.08
CA LEU A 89 -12.24 19.01 -26.67
C LEU A 89 -11.50 20.22 -27.24
N LYS A 90 -11.70 20.51 -28.53
CA LYS A 90 -11.10 21.67 -29.19
C LYS A 90 -11.42 23.00 -28.52
N LYS A 91 -12.59 23.16 -27.90
CA LYS A 91 -13.00 24.42 -27.27
C LYS A 91 -12.13 24.81 -26.07
N PHE A 92 -11.68 23.84 -25.28
CA PHE A 92 -10.87 24.12 -24.10
C PHE A 92 -9.38 23.83 -24.29
N LEU A 93 -9.02 22.92 -25.21
CA LEU A 93 -7.63 22.74 -25.64
C LEU A 93 -7.12 23.97 -26.42
N GLY A 94 -8.00 24.64 -27.16
CA GLY A 94 -7.63 25.74 -28.06
C GLY A 94 -6.73 25.24 -29.18
N GLU A 95 -5.58 25.90 -29.36
CA GLU A 95 -4.55 25.49 -30.34
C GLU A 95 -3.64 24.36 -29.84
N THR A 96 -3.79 23.93 -28.58
CA THR A 96 -2.98 22.87 -28.00
C THR A 96 -3.34 21.54 -28.64
N LYS A 97 -2.34 20.86 -29.24
CA LYS A 97 -2.50 19.49 -29.75
C LYS A 97 -2.07 18.48 -28.69
N ILE A 98 -2.85 17.41 -28.55
CA ILE A 98 -2.54 16.29 -27.67
C ILE A 98 -1.39 15.50 -28.30
N ASN A 99 -0.26 15.43 -27.61
CA ASN A 99 0.88 14.59 -27.96
C ASN A 99 1.06 13.40 -27.02
N LYS A 100 0.49 13.43 -25.81
CA LYS A 100 0.57 12.32 -24.86
C LYS A 100 -0.76 12.12 -24.15
N TRP A 101 -1.27 10.90 -24.19
CA TRP A 101 -2.44 10.47 -23.43
C TRP A 101 -2.02 9.49 -22.34
N TYR A 102 -2.13 9.89 -21.08
CA TYR A 102 -1.74 9.10 -19.92
C TYR A 102 -2.94 8.35 -19.34
N PHE A 103 -2.81 7.03 -19.19
CA PHE A 103 -3.70 6.21 -18.38
C PHE A 103 -3.05 5.95 -17.03
N VAL A 104 -3.66 6.43 -15.95
CA VAL A 104 -3.08 6.38 -14.61
C VAL A 104 -3.95 5.54 -13.69
N THR A 105 -3.40 4.44 -13.17
CA THR A 105 -4.13 3.44 -12.38
C THR A 105 -3.33 3.02 -11.14
N PRO A 106 -3.93 2.56 -10.03
CA PRO A 106 -3.17 2.23 -8.84
C PRO A 106 -2.26 1.01 -9.01
N ILE A 107 -2.67 -0.01 -9.76
CA ILE A 107 -1.91 -1.25 -9.97
C ILE A 107 -2.16 -1.83 -11.37
N TYR A 108 -1.27 -2.69 -11.86
CA TYR A 108 -1.50 -3.52 -13.04
C TYR A 108 -0.76 -4.87 -12.94
N GLY A 109 -1.20 -5.86 -13.71
CA GLY A 109 -0.70 -7.24 -13.57
C GLY A 109 -0.07 -7.86 -14.81
N LYS A 110 -0.17 -7.25 -16.00
CA LYS A 110 0.36 -7.79 -17.26
C LYS A 110 1.01 -6.71 -18.11
N ASN A 111 2.22 -7.00 -18.58
CA ASN A 111 2.97 -6.12 -19.48
C ASN A 111 2.33 -5.98 -20.87
N ASP A 112 1.48 -6.92 -21.27
CA ASP A 112 0.72 -6.89 -22.53
C ASP A 112 -0.08 -5.58 -22.70
N ILE A 113 -0.40 -4.89 -21.60
CA ILE A 113 -1.06 -3.59 -21.64
C ILE A 113 -0.24 -2.53 -22.38
N VAL A 114 1.09 -2.61 -22.31
CA VAL A 114 2.01 -1.70 -23.01
C VAL A 114 1.90 -1.92 -24.53
N SER A 115 1.86 -3.17 -24.98
CA SER A 115 1.66 -3.49 -26.40
C SER A 115 0.29 -3.03 -26.92
N HIS A 116 -0.74 -3.10 -26.07
CA HIS A 116 -2.06 -2.54 -26.39
C HIS A 116 -2.01 -1.01 -26.53
N CYS A 117 -1.31 -0.31 -25.63
CA CYS A 117 -1.10 1.13 -25.73
C CYS A 117 -0.39 1.52 -27.05
N THR A 118 0.66 0.80 -27.46
CA THR A 118 1.33 1.03 -28.76
C THR A 118 0.37 0.85 -29.93
N SER A 119 -0.45 -0.20 -29.92
CA SER A 119 -1.44 -0.45 -30.99
C SER A 119 -2.48 0.68 -31.04
N LYS A 120 -2.93 1.14 -29.87
CA LYS A 120 -3.90 2.24 -29.76
C LYS A 120 -3.34 3.59 -30.17
N ARG A 121 -2.06 3.85 -29.92
CA ARG A 121 -1.37 5.03 -30.44
C ARG A 121 -1.49 5.08 -31.97
N ASP A 122 -1.12 4.00 -32.65
CA ASP A 122 -1.12 3.96 -34.12
C ASP A 122 -2.54 4.11 -34.69
N GLU A 123 -3.52 3.49 -34.02
CA GLU A 123 -4.93 3.67 -34.34
C GLU A 123 -5.39 5.13 -34.21
N VAL A 124 -5.07 5.81 -33.11
CA VAL A 124 -5.46 7.21 -32.89
C VAL A 124 -4.81 8.14 -33.92
N LYS A 125 -3.51 7.94 -34.24
CA LYS A 125 -2.80 8.69 -35.28
C LYS A 125 -3.47 8.51 -36.65
N SER A 126 -3.98 7.31 -36.95
CA SER A 126 -4.68 7.03 -38.21
C SER A 126 -6.02 7.77 -38.36
N TRP A 127 -6.61 8.23 -37.27
CA TRP A 127 -7.87 8.98 -37.32
C TRP A 127 -7.71 10.40 -37.86
N GLY A 128 -6.49 10.97 -37.81
CA GLY A 128 -6.20 12.31 -38.32
C GLY A 128 -6.97 13.43 -37.60
N LEU A 129 -7.23 13.27 -36.30
CA LEU A 129 -7.99 14.25 -35.51
C LEU A 129 -7.23 15.58 -35.45
N SER A 130 -7.96 16.70 -35.54
CA SER A 130 -7.36 18.04 -35.53
C SER A 130 -6.78 18.44 -34.17
N ILE A 131 -7.27 17.81 -33.09
CA ILE A 131 -6.81 18.02 -31.71
C ILE A 131 -5.59 17.17 -31.34
N VAL A 132 -5.14 16.26 -32.22
CA VAL A 132 -4.02 15.34 -31.94
C VAL A 132 -2.78 15.79 -32.73
N ASP A 133 -1.62 15.71 -32.10
CA ASP A 133 -0.32 15.76 -32.79
C ASP A 133 -0.08 14.40 -33.44
N ASN A 134 -0.61 14.23 -34.65
CA ASN A 134 -0.58 12.95 -35.36
C ASN A 134 0.84 12.48 -35.75
N ASP A 135 1.88 13.30 -35.55
CA ASP A 135 3.27 12.90 -35.80
C ASP A 135 3.88 12.30 -34.52
N ASN A 136 3.63 12.93 -33.36
CA ASN A 136 4.30 12.60 -32.10
C ASN A 136 3.38 12.02 -31.00
N PHE A 137 2.11 11.72 -31.32
CA PHE A 137 1.16 11.18 -30.35
C PHE A 137 1.64 9.86 -29.72
N GLU A 138 1.50 9.75 -28.41
CA GLU A 138 1.80 8.56 -27.61
C GLU A 138 0.68 8.24 -26.61
N VAL A 139 0.48 6.95 -26.35
CA VAL A 139 -0.42 6.43 -25.30
C VAL A 139 0.46 5.83 -24.21
N ILE A 140 0.43 6.42 -23.03
CA ILE A 140 1.32 6.08 -21.92
C ILE A 140 0.51 5.46 -20.79
N PHE A 141 0.98 4.34 -20.25
CA PHE A 141 0.36 3.63 -19.14
C PHE A 141 1.24 3.80 -17.91
N GLU A 142 0.66 4.28 -16.81
CA GLU A 142 1.36 4.56 -15.57
C GLU A 142 0.63 3.96 -14.37
N ASP A 143 1.41 3.49 -13.41
CA ASP A 143 0.91 3.04 -12.11
C ASP A 143 1.01 4.15 -11.04
N ILE A 144 0.72 3.80 -9.79
CA ILE A 144 0.77 4.74 -8.66
C ILE A 144 2.12 5.42 -8.46
N ASN A 145 3.22 4.80 -8.89
CA ASN A 145 4.56 5.34 -8.69
C ASN A 145 4.80 6.60 -9.53
N PHE A 146 4.09 6.76 -10.65
CA PHE A 146 4.11 7.97 -11.47
C PHE A 146 3.71 9.23 -10.70
N LEU A 147 2.95 9.08 -9.61
CA LEU A 147 2.49 10.19 -8.79
C LEU A 147 3.57 10.74 -7.85
N HIS A 148 4.72 10.06 -7.72
CA HIS A 148 5.85 10.60 -6.97
C HIS A 148 6.49 11.83 -7.65
N PRO A 149 7.08 12.76 -6.87
CA PRO A 149 7.24 12.72 -5.41
C PRO A 149 6.01 13.22 -4.64
N HIS A 150 4.97 13.72 -5.32
CA HIS A 150 3.84 14.40 -4.69
C HIS A 150 2.76 13.47 -4.12
N LEU A 151 2.88 12.15 -4.32
CA LEU A 151 1.96 11.16 -3.78
C LEU A 151 1.78 11.32 -2.26
N ALA A 152 2.86 11.47 -1.48
CA ALA A 152 2.78 11.61 -0.03
C ALA A 152 1.96 12.85 0.40
N LEU A 153 2.13 13.98 -0.30
CA LEU A 153 1.35 15.19 -0.07
C LEU A 153 -0.13 14.96 -0.38
N ALA A 154 -0.43 14.27 -1.48
CA ALA A 154 -1.79 14.01 -1.91
C ALA A 154 -2.51 13.05 -0.93
N LEU A 155 -1.84 11.98 -0.50
CA LEU A 155 -2.34 11.07 0.53
C LEU A 155 -2.70 11.82 1.81
N ASP A 156 -1.84 12.76 2.24
CA ASP A 156 -2.09 13.60 3.41
C ASP A 156 -3.31 14.50 3.25
N ALA A 157 -3.39 15.19 2.12
CA ALA A 157 -4.48 16.12 1.84
C ALA A 157 -5.84 15.41 1.75
N THR A 158 -5.87 14.11 1.42
CA THR A 158 -7.08 13.29 1.36
C THR A 158 -7.34 12.46 2.62
N ASN A 159 -6.55 12.64 3.69
CA ASN A 159 -6.60 11.81 4.91
C ASN A 159 -6.48 10.30 4.63
N GLN A 160 -5.69 9.94 3.63
CA GLN A 160 -5.45 8.55 3.26
C GLN A 160 -4.49 7.92 4.26
N LYS A 161 -4.88 6.74 4.76
CA LYS A 161 -4.03 5.96 5.66
C LYS A 161 -3.19 4.94 4.87
N ILE A 162 -1.97 4.75 5.33
CA ILE A 162 -1.00 3.80 4.80
C ILE A 162 -1.35 2.41 5.32
N ASN A 163 -1.40 1.43 4.41
CA ASN A 163 -1.58 0.03 4.78
C ASN A 163 -0.61 -0.84 3.98
N LEU A 164 0.59 -0.98 4.49
CA LEU A 164 1.56 -1.91 3.94
C LEU A 164 1.13 -3.33 4.28
N SER A 165 0.91 -4.14 3.25
CA SER A 165 0.60 -5.55 3.39
C SER A 165 1.60 -6.38 2.59
N PRO A 166 2.19 -7.43 3.16
CA PRO A 166 3.03 -8.33 2.40
C PRO A 166 2.25 -8.95 1.22
N ASN A 167 2.71 -8.74 0.00
CA ASN A 167 2.15 -9.40 -1.20
C ASN A 167 2.33 -10.93 -1.19
N GLN A 168 3.15 -11.45 -0.27
CA GLN A 168 3.42 -12.87 -0.08
C GLN A 168 3.19 -13.24 1.39
N SER A 169 2.33 -14.24 1.62
CA SER A 169 2.14 -14.84 2.92
C SER A 169 3.28 -15.81 3.25
N VAL A 170 3.66 -15.87 4.53
CA VAL A 170 4.67 -16.82 5.01
C VAL A 170 4.09 -18.23 4.92
N THR A 171 4.72 -19.11 4.13
CA THR A 171 4.24 -20.48 3.97
C THR A 171 4.62 -21.36 5.16
N GLU A 172 3.91 -22.48 5.35
CA GLU A 172 4.28 -23.49 6.35
C GLU A 172 5.70 -24.03 6.14
N THR A 173 6.15 -24.09 4.89
CA THR A 173 7.52 -24.49 4.55
C THR A 173 8.55 -23.48 5.07
N ASP A 174 8.25 -22.19 4.98
CA ASP A 174 9.14 -21.12 5.47
C ASP A 174 9.25 -21.15 6.99
N LYS A 175 8.13 -21.39 7.69
CA LYS A 175 8.11 -21.56 9.16
C LYS A 175 8.96 -22.75 9.58
N LEU A 176 8.80 -23.91 8.93
CA LEU A 176 9.58 -25.12 9.24
C LEU A 176 11.08 -24.92 9.03
N LYS A 177 11.47 -24.31 7.89
CA LYS A 177 12.87 -23.98 7.60
C LYS A 177 13.45 -23.02 8.63
N TRP A 178 12.67 -22.03 9.07
CA TRP A 178 13.13 -21.06 10.06
C TRP A 178 13.32 -21.71 11.44
N LYS A 179 12.36 -22.52 11.91
CA LYS A 179 12.48 -23.25 13.19
C LYS A 179 13.70 -24.13 13.26
N GLY A 180 13.99 -24.88 12.19
CA GLY A 180 15.18 -25.74 12.11
C GLY A 180 16.50 -24.99 12.24
N LYS A 181 16.53 -23.71 11.88
CA LYS A 181 17.71 -22.84 12.01
C LYS A 181 17.78 -22.10 13.35
N GLN A 182 16.64 -21.80 13.97
CA GLN A 182 16.54 -20.92 15.14
C GLN A 182 16.04 -21.66 16.39
N ILE A 183 16.59 -22.86 16.64
CA ILE A 183 16.15 -23.77 17.71
C ILE A 183 16.17 -23.10 19.09
N SER A 184 17.16 -22.24 19.38
CA SER A 184 17.25 -21.52 20.66
C SER A 184 16.09 -20.54 20.86
N LEU A 185 15.71 -19.78 19.83
CA LEU A 185 14.60 -18.82 19.90
C LEU A 185 13.25 -19.54 20.07
N VAL A 186 13.08 -20.68 19.39
CA VAL A 186 11.87 -21.52 19.54
C VAL A 186 11.74 -22.04 20.98
N LYS A 187 12.84 -22.57 21.54
CA LYS A 187 12.87 -23.03 22.94
C LYS A 187 12.58 -21.90 23.93
N ASN A 188 13.08 -20.69 23.67
CA ASN A 188 12.78 -19.51 24.50
C ASN A 188 11.29 -19.19 24.48
N ALA A 189 10.66 -19.16 23.31
CA ALA A 189 9.23 -18.93 23.19
C ALA A 189 8.40 -20.00 23.90
N GLN A 190 8.73 -21.29 23.71
CA GLN A 190 8.04 -22.39 24.40
C GLN A 190 8.13 -22.25 25.92
N ARG A 191 9.33 -21.98 26.47
CA ARG A 191 9.54 -21.74 27.90
C ARG A 191 8.71 -20.57 28.43
N LYS A 192 8.70 -19.44 27.72
CA LYS A 192 7.94 -18.25 28.14
C LYS A 192 6.43 -18.48 28.06
N HIS A 193 5.97 -19.15 27.01
CA HIS A 193 4.54 -19.49 26.87
C HIS A 193 4.09 -20.50 27.91
N SER A 194 4.91 -21.49 28.30
CA SER A 194 4.55 -22.45 29.35
C SER A 194 4.34 -21.78 30.70
N LEU A 195 5.12 -20.73 31.00
CA LEU A 195 4.99 -19.97 32.25
C LEU A 195 3.67 -19.20 32.36
N ARG A 196 2.93 -19.00 31.26
CA ARG A 196 1.65 -18.28 31.22
C ARG A 196 0.44 -19.16 31.57
N PHE A 197 0.65 -20.43 31.84
CA PHE A 197 -0.40 -21.36 32.26
C PHE A 197 -0.20 -21.79 33.70
N ASP A 198 -1.30 -22.05 34.40
CA ASP A 198 -1.27 -22.67 35.72
C ASP A 198 -1.10 -24.20 35.61
N GLY A 199 -0.73 -24.84 36.73
CA GLY A 199 -0.54 -26.29 36.82
C GLY A 199 -1.84 -27.10 36.72
N THR A 200 -3.01 -26.45 36.65
CA THR A 200 -4.32 -27.10 36.53
C THR A 200 -4.87 -27.09 35.10
N THR A 201 -4.20 -26.37 34.20
CA THR A 201 -4.64 -26.22 32.81
C THR A 201 -4.48 -27.54 32.05
N PRO A 202 -5.53 -28.06 31.39
CA PRO A 202 -5.39 -29.24 30.54
C PRO A 202 -4.70 -28.91 29.21
N ASP A 203 -3.99 -29.88 28.66
CA ASP A 203 -3.32 -29.83 27.34
C ASP A 203 -2.35 -28.63 27.17
N VAL A 204 -1.59 -28.27 28.22
CA VAL A 204 -0.65 -27.14 28.19
C VAL A 204 0.34 -27.26 27.04
N ASP A 205 0.94 -28.42 26.81
CA ASP A 205 1.93 -28.61 25.74
C ASP A 205 1.38 -28.24 24.36
N LYS A 206 0.17 -28.71 24.03
CA LYS A 206 -0.48 -28.36 22.74
C LYS A 206 -0.77 -26.87 22.61
N LYS A 207 -1.17 -26.22 23.71
CA LYS A 207 -1.44 -24.77 23.73
C LYS A 207 -0.15 -23.96 23.58
N VAL A 208 0.92 -24.38 24.27
CA VAL A 208 2.25 -23.77 24.18
C VAL A 208 2.81 -23.90 22.77
N ASP A 209 2.70 -25.08 22.15
CA ASP A 209 3.10 -25.28 20.76
C ASP A 209 2.31 -24.36 19.83
N ARG A 210 0.97 -24.32 19.98
CA ARG A 210 0.14 -23.43 19.14
C ARG A 210 0.47 -21.96 19.32
N LEU A 211 0.71 -21.49 20.55
CA LEU A 211 1.14 -20.10 20.80
C LEU A 211 2.50 -19.81 20.17
N THR A 212 3.43 -20.77 20.23
CA THR A 212 4.75 -20.65 19.61
C THR A 212 4.63 -20.56 18.09
N GLU A 213 3.74 -21.34 17.46
CA GLU A 213 3.44 -21.24 16.03
C GLU A 213 2.93 -19.85 15.64
N LEU A 214 1.99 -19.30 16.40
CA LEU A 214 1.45 -17.96 16.17
C LEU A 214 2.52 -16.88 16.35
N THR A 215 3.35 -16.98 17.39
CA THR A 215 4.50 -16.08 17.61
C THR A 215 5.45 -16.10 16.42
N ILE A 216 5.80 -17.27 15.90
CA ILE A 216 6.71 -17.38 14.74
C ILE A 216 6.06 -16.78 13.49
N ALA A 217 4.77 -17.01 13.26
CA ALA A 217 4.05 -16.42 12.14
C ALA A 217 4.08 -14.89 12.20
N SER A 218 3.67 -14.30 13.33
CA SER A 218 3.69 -12.84 13.52
C SER A 218 5.09 -12.23 13.39
N PHE A 219 6.12 -12.92 13.88
CA PHE A 219 7.50 -12.49 13.73
C PHE A 219 7.95 -12.46 12.26
N LEU A 220 7.68 -13.53 11.50
CA LEU A 220 8.10 -13.63 10.11
C LEU A 220 7.33 -12.68 9.19
N GLU A 221 6.01 -12.65 9.31
CA GLU A 221 5.13 -11.77 8.51
C GLU A 221 5.44 -10.31 8.81
N GLY A 222 5.57 -9.97 10.10
CA GLY A 222 5.93 -8.62 10.51
C GLY A 222 7.33 -8.19 10.07
N ASN A 223 8.32 -9.10 9.99
CA ASN A 223 9.64 -8.76 9.45
C ASN A 223 9.60 -8.45 7.94
N ILE A 224 8.68 -9.04 7.18
CA ILE A 224 8.46 -8.67 5.78
C ILE A 224 7.88 -7.26 5.72
N LEU A 225 6.85 -6.99 6.53
CA LEU A 225 6.25 -5.66 6.67
C LEU A 225 7.28 -4.58 7.02
N LEU A 226 8.14 -4.84 8.02
CA LEU A 226 9.19 -3.90 8.43
C LEU A 226 10.21 -3.61 7.31
N ARG A 227 10.53 -4.59 6.46
CA ARG A 227 11.43 -4.37 5.31
C ARG A 227 10.81 -3.50 4.23
N ILE A 228 9.54 -3.73 3.93
CA ILE A 228 8.79 -2.86 2.99
C ILE A 228 8.76 -1.45 3.57
N TRP A 229 8.40 -1.32 4.85
CA TRP A 229 8.30 -0.03 5.51
C TRP A 229 9.63 0.73 5.56
N GLN A 230 10.74 0.03 5.81
CA GLN A 230 12.09 0.60 5.76
C GLN A 230 12.46 1.16 4.38
N ASN A 231 12.06 0.48 3.30
CA ASN A 231 12.40 0.88 1.94
C ASN A 231 11.55 2.07 1.47
N GLU A 232 10.26 2.07 1.78
CA GLU A 232 9.30 3.07 1.28
C GLU A 232 9.21 4.32 2.18
N TYR A 233 9.37 4.15 3.50
CA TYR A 233 9.23 5.21 4.50
C TYR A 233 10.35 5.14 5.56
N PRO A 234 11.62 5.37 5.17
CA PRO A 234 12.77 5.18 6.05
C PRO A 234 12.72 6.03 7.32
N THR A 235 12.26 7.28 7.23
CA THR A 235 12.16 8.20 8.38
C THR A 235 11.15 7.71 9.40
N GLU A 236 9.98 7.26 8.95
CA GLU A 236 8.92 6.70 9.79
C GLU A 236 9.35 5.38 10.41
N TYR A 237 10.07 4.55 9.66
CA TYR A 237 10.66 3.32 10.16
C TYR A 237 11.70 3.57 11.27
N GLU A 238 12.60 4.54 11.10
CA GLU A 238 13.57 4.91 12.15
C GLU A 238 12.87 5.44 13.42
N LYS A 239 11.81 6.23 13.24
CA LYS A 239 10.94 6.67 14.34
C LYS A 239 10.30 5.47 15.05
N PHE A 240 9.84 4.47 14.29
CA PHE A 240 9.25 3.24 14.85
C PHE A 240 10.25 2.50 15.73
N LEU A 241 11.47 2.27 15.23
CA LEU A 241 12.53 1.62 16.00
C LEU A 241 12.84 2.39 17.29
N SER A 242 12.92 3.72 17.22
CA SER A 242 13.18 4.57 18.38
C SER A 242 12.08 4.43 19.45
N ILE A 243 10.81 4.40 19.04
CA ILE A 243 9.68 4.22 19.96
C ILE A 243 9.68 2.82 20.57
N VAL A 244 9.88 1.77 19.76
CA VAL A 244 9.91 0.39 20.25
C VAL A 244 11.04 0.20 21.26
N SER A 245 12.22 0.77 21.01
CA SER A 245 13.35 0.71 21.94
C SER A 245 13.05 1.40 23.29
N LEU A 246 12.31 2.51 23.28
CA LEU A 246 11.88 3.16 24.52
C LEU A 246 10.88 2.31 25.30
N ILE A 247 9.91 1.71 24.61
CA ILE A 247 8.91 0.82 25.24
C ILE A 247 9.59 -0.46 25.77
N GLU A 248 10.56 -1.00 25.03
CA GLU A 248 11.33 -2.16 25.44
C GLU A 248 12.00 -1.97 26.81
N ASN A 249 12.58 -0.79 27.07
CA ASN A 249 13.13 -0.48 28.38
C ASN A 249 12.08 -0.53 29.51
N GLU A 250 10.87 -0.02 29.25
CA GLU A 250 9.75 -0.08 30.21
C GLU A 250 9.28 -1.54 30.45
N VAL A 251 9.27 -2.36 29.40
CA VAL A 251 8.94 -3.78 29.49
C VAL A 251 9.97 -4.54 30.31
N ILE A 252 11.27 -4.30 30.06
CA ILE A 252 12.37 -4.90 30.84
C ILE A 252 12.20 -4.56 32.32
N GLU A 253 11.97 -3.28 32.64
CA GLU A 253 11.76 -2.82 34.01
C GLU A 253 10.55 -3.51 34.65
N LYS A 254 9.39 -3.52 33.97
CA LYS A 254 8.16 -4.16 34.48
C LYS A 254 8.32 -5.65 34.73
N CYS A 255 9.11 -6.35 33.90
CA CYS A 255 9.43 -7.76 34.09
C CYS A 255 10.34 -8.04 35.30
N MET A 256 10.97 -7.02 35.92
CA MET A 256 11.75 -7.19 37.15
C MET A 256 10.87 -7.26 38.40
N PHE A 257 9.60 -6.87 38.31
CA PHE A 257 8.68 -6.85 39.44
C PHE A 257 7.80 -8.11 39.45
N PRO A 258 7.40 -8.61 40.65
CA PRO A 258 6.51 -9.75 40.74
C PRO A 258 5.12 -9.42 40.15
N THR A 259 4.58 -10.34 39.37
CA THR A 259 3.21 -10.25 38.83
C THR A 259 2.34 -11.38 39.39
N GLN A 260 1.05 -11.09 39.64
CA GLN A 260 0.07 -12.10 40.02
C GLN A 260 -0.45 -12.86 38.80
N ASP A 261 -0.63 -12.18 37.67
CA ASP A 261 -1.09 -12.77 36.42
C ASP A 261 -0.16 -12.40 35.26
N LYS A 262 0.48 -13.43 34.68
CA LYS A 262 1.42 -13.29 33.57
C LYS A 262 0.72 -12.97 32.25
N ASN A 263 -0.54 -13.36 32.09
CA ASN A 263 -1.34 -13.00 30.93
C ASN A 263 -1.79 -11.55 31.00
N GLU A 264 -2.22 -11.08 32.18
CA GLU A 264 -2.53 -9.66 32.38
C GLU A 264 -1.30 -8.79 32.09
N LEU A 265 -0.13 -9.20 32.57
CA LEU A 265 1.14 -8.53 32.24
C LEU A 265 1.42 -8.53 30.73
N TYR A 266 1.31 -9.68 30.05
CA TYR A 266 1.50 -9.78 28.60
C TYR A 266 0.54 -8.88 27.82
N PHE A 267 -0.75 -8.87 28.18
CA PHE A 267 -1.75 -8.02 27.51
C PHE A 267 -1.51 -6.54 27.78
N SER A 268 -1.01 -6.17 28.97
CA SER A 268 -0.63 -4.80 29.26
C SER A 268 0.50 -4.30 28.34
N PHE A 269 1.48 -5.15 28.02
CA PHE A 269 2.53 -4.81 27.05
C PHE A 269 1.98 -4.65 25.64
N LYS A 270 1.05 -5.54 25.24
CA LYS A 270 0.38 -5.43 23.95
C LYS A 270 -0.38 -4.09 23.83
N SER A 271 -1.17 -3.74 24.83
CA SER A 271 -1.92 -2.48 24.86
C SER A 271 -0.99 -1.26 24.87
N LEU A 272 0.10 -1.31 25.63
CA LEU A 272 1.10 -0.24 25.66
C LEU A 272 1.71 0.00 24.27
N VAL A 273 2.15 -1.06 23.59
CA VAL A 273 2.70 -0.95 22.23
C VAL A 273 1.65 -0.38 21.28
N GLU A 274 0.44 -0.94 21.28
CA GLU A 274 -0.64 -0.50 20.39
C GLU A 274 -1.01 0.98 20.60
N GLU A 275 -1.12 1.44 21.86
CA GLU A 275 -1.42 2.84 22.19
C GLU A 275 -0.31 3.78 21.69
N LYS A 276 0.95 3.46 21.99
CA LYS A 276 2.10 4.30 21.58
C LYS A 276 2.24 4.36 20.07
N LEU A 277 2.02 3.25 19.36
CA LEU A 277 2.03 3.22 17.91
C LEU A 277 0.87 4.05 17.32
N ASN A 278 -0.34 3.95 17.87
CA ASN A 278 -1.49 4.76 17.42
C ASN A 278 -1.22 6.27 17.56
N VAL A 279 -0.63 6.70 18.68
CA VAL A 279 -0.29 8.11 18.91
C VAL A 279 0.83 8.57 17.96
N ALA A 280 1.86 7.75 17.77
CA ALA A 280 3.02 8.12 16.99
C ALA A 280 2.79 8.07 15.47
N PHE A 281 1.86 7.23 15.02
CA PHE A 281 1.60 6.94 13.62
C PHE A 281 0.11 7.03 13.27
N PRO A 282 -0.51 8.22 13.39
CA PRO A 282 -1.96 8.39 13.15
C PRO A 282 -2.38 8.11 11.70
N LYS A 283 -1.42 8.06 10.78
CA LYS A 283 -1.60 7.79 9.34
C LYS A 283 -1.54 6.32 8.99
N LEU A 284 -1.21 5.42 9.92
CA LEU A 284 -1.27 3.98 9.63
C LEU A 284 -2.69 3.46 9.79
N GLU A 285 -3.07 2.52 8.94
CA GLU A 285 -4.29 1.75 9.13
C GLU A 285 -4.20 0.89 10.40
N GLN A 286 -5.36 0.66 11.04
CA GLN A 286 -5.42 -0.12 12.28
C GLN A 286 -4.91 -1.56 12.07
N GLU A 287 -5.17 -2.13 10.90
CA GLU A 287 -4.65 -3.45 10.50
C GLU A 287 -3.12 -3.49 10.56
N MET A 288 -2.44 -2.44 10.06
CA MET A 288 -0.98 -2.33 10.11
C MET A 288 -0.48 -2.14 11.55
N ILE A 289 -1.14 -1.30 12.35
CA ILE A 289 -0.80 -1.10 13.77
C ILE A 289 -0.90 -2.43 14.56
N MET A 290 -1.95 -3.22 14.32
CA MET A 290 -2.12 -4.53 14.95
C MET A 290 -1.00 -5.50 14.53
N ASN A 291 -0.63 -5.53 13.25
CA ASN A 291 0.44 -6.38 12.73
C ASN A 291 1.82 -5.99 13.31
N LEU A 292 2.12 -4.70 13.39
CA LEU A 292 3.35 -4.19 14.01
C LEU A 292 3.39 -4.52 15.50
N THR A 293 2.28 -4.31 16.22
CA THR A 293 2.17 -4.68 17.64
C THR A 293 2.44 -6.17 17.85
N ASN A 294 1.82 -7.04 17.05
CA ASN A 294 2.03 -8.48 17.15
C ASN A 294 3.48 -8.88 16.80
N GLN A 295 4.10 -8.20 15.83
CA GLN A 295 5.50 -8.42 15.47
C GLN A 295 6.44 -8.08 16.64
N VAL A 296 6.26 -6.92 17.28
CA VAL A 296 7.09 -6.47 18.41
C VAL A 296 6.98 -7.46 19.57
N LEU A 297 5.76 -7.83 19.95
CA LEU A 297 5.50 -8.80 21.01
C LEU A 297 6.11 -10.18 20.67
N ALA A 298 6.04 -10.58 19.41
CA ALA A 298 6.63 -11.84 18.96
C ALA A 298 8.16 -11.84 19.02
N ASP A 299 8.82 -10.77 18.56
CA ASP A 299 10.27 -10.60 18.69
C ASP A 299 10.70 -10.64 20.15
N TRP A 300 9.98 -9.95 21.04
CA TRP A 300 10.28 -9.91 22.46
C TRP A 300 10.10 -11.24 23.19
N ILE A 301 9.10 -12.04 22.80
CA ILE A 301 8.96 -13.42 23.28
C ILE A 301 10.14 -14.28 22.78
N LEU A 302 10.51 -14.20 21.49
CA LEU A 302 11.57 -15.02 20.90
C LEU A 302 12.97 -14.67 21.43
N ARG A 303 13.32 -13.38 21.50
CA ARG A 303 14.69 -12.88 21.78
C ARG A 303 14.93 -12.41 23.22
N CYS A 304 13.89 -12.04 23.98
CA CYS A 304 13.91 -11.20 25.21
C CYS A 304 13.92 -9.71 24.84
N PRO A 305 12.93 -8.92 25.32
CA PRO A 305 12.78 -8.50 26.73
C PRO A 305 11.69 -9.16 27.59
N ILE A 306 10.60 -9.73 27.04
CA ILE A 306 9.52 -10.25 27.91
C ILE A 306 10.04 -11.44 28.71
N ASN A 307 9.98 -11.34 30.03
CA ASN A 307 10.29 -12.41 30.97
C ASN A 307 9.16 -12.60 31.99
N PHE A 308 8.87 -13.86 32.32
CA PHE A 308 7.81 -14.26 33.27
C PHE A 308 8.35 -15.11 34.43
N GLU A 309 9.68 -15.17 34.57
CA GLU A 309 10.39 -15.85 35.65
C GLU A 309 10.53 -14.96 36.88
#